data_AF-A0A7K4MS29-F1
#
_entry.id   AF-A0A7K4MS29-F1
#
_cell.length_a   1.000
_cell.length_b   1.000
_cell.length_c   1.000
_cell.angle_alpha   90.00
_cell.angle_beta   90.00
_cell.angle_gamma   90.00
#
_symmetry.space_group_name_H-M   'P 1'
#
loop_
_entity.id
_entity.type
_entity.pdbx_description
1 polymer ?
#
loop_
_entity_poly.entity_id
_entity_poly.type
_entity_poly.pdbx_seq_one_letter_code
_entity_poly.pdbx_strand_id
1 'polypeptide(L)'
;MDEYIIIECYRKLDPTTHTDIFDDLYLKRYATTLIKRQWGQNLSKFSGTAMLGGVTLNGPELFSTAISEQEKLEEEIRLNYEEPPHMQQG
;
A
#
# COMPACT_ATOMS: atom_id res chain seq x y z
N MET A 1 35.29 13.17 -24.89
CA MET A 1 34.22 14.17 -24.77
C MET A 1 33.24 13.55 -23.82
N ASP A 2 33.25 13.99 -22.56
CA ASP A 2 32.57 13.30 -21.47
C ASP A 2 31.18 13.89 -21.29
N GLU A 3 30.16 13.05 -21.40
CA GLU A 3 28.77 13.39 -21.15
C GLU A 3 28.45 13.15 -19.67
N TYR A 4 27.92 14.17 -19.01
CA TYR A 4 27.50 14.08 -17.63
C TYR A 4 25.99 14.27 -17.54
N ILE A 5 25.33 13.34 -16.87
CA ILE A 5 23.94 13.49 -16.44
C ILE A 5 23.96 14.00 -15.00
N ILE A 6 23.37 15.17 -14.79
CA ILE A 6 23.16 15.75 -13.46
C ILE A 6 21.65 15.73 -13.21
N ILE A 7 21.25 15.06 -12.13
CA ILE A 7 19.84 14.96 -11.71
C ILE A 7 19.70 15.67 -10.36
N GLU A 8 18.90 16.73 -10.34
CA GLU A 8 18.44 17.34 -9.09
C GLU A 8 17.15 16.67 -8.62
N CYS A 9 17.20 16.02 -7.46
CA CYS A 9 16.02 15.44 -6.81
C CYS A 9 15.69 16.23 -5.54
N TYR A 10 14.50 16.81 -5.49
CA TYR A 10 13.95 17.42 -4.30
C TYR A 10 13.01 16.43 -3.60
N ARG A 11 13.41 15.93 -2.42
CA ARG A 11 12.51 15.13 -1.57
C ARG A 11 11.79 16.07 -0.61
N LYS A 12 10.46 16.19 -0.72
CA LYS A 12 9.63 16.74 0.37
C LYS A 12 9.80 15.81 1.57
N LEU A 13 10.66 16.20 2.51
CA LEU A 13 11.22 15.29 3.51
C LEU A 13 10.51 15.37 4.86
N ASP A 14 9.90 16.51 5.15
CA ASP A 14 9.23 16.75 6.41
C ASP A 14 7.70 16.65 6.27
N PRO A 15 7.08 15.56 6.78
CA PRO A 15 5.64 15.37 6.73
C PRO A 15 4.88 16.36 7.63
N THR A 16 5.56 17.12 8.50
CA THR A 16 4.93 18.17 9.31
C THR A 16 4.78 19.49 8.55
N THR A 17 5.61 19.74 7.52
CA THR A 17 5.52 20.93 6.67
C THR A 17 4.74 20.69 5.37
N HIS A 18 4.60 19.43 4.96
CA HIS A 18 3.88 19.01 3.76
C HIS A 18 2.79 17.99 4.10
N THR A 19 1.78 18.45 4.84
CA THR A 19 0.64 17.62 5.25
C THR A 19 -0.21 17.13 4.08
N ASP A 20 -0.09 17.78 2.92
CA ASP A 20 -0.71 17.37 1.65
C ASP A 20 -0.32 15.94 1.23
N ILE A 21 0.84 15.45 1.68
CA ILE A 21 1.27 14.08 1.42
C ILE A 21 0.33 13.03 2.04
N PHE A 22 -0.28 13.35 3.20
CA PHE A 22 -1.25 12.46 3.83
C PHE A 22 -2.59 12.46 3.11
N ASP A 23 -2.85 13.46 2.26
CA ASP A 23 -4.05 13.53 1.45
C ASP A 23 -3.98 12.71 0.16
N ASP A 24 -2.82 12.11 -0.13
CA ASP A 24 -2.65 11.18 -1.22
C ASP A 24 -3.57 9.95 -1.07
N LEU A 25 -4.43 9.75 -2.07
CA LEU A 25 -5.43 8.69 -2.06
C LEU A 25 -4.79 7.30 -2.11
N TYR A 26 -3.67 7.14 -2.81
CA TYR A 26 -2.94 5.88 -2.87
C TYR A 26 -2.36 5.54 -1.49
N LEU A 27 -1.70 6.49 -0.84
CA LEU A 27 -1.14 6.32 0.51
C LEU A 27 -2.23 5.93 1.51
N LYS A 28 -3.41 6.58 1.47
CA LYS A 28 -4.55 6.23 2.33
C LYS A 28 -5.03 4.80 2.08
N ARG A 29 -5.18 4.39 0.81
CA ARG A 29 -5.63 3.05 0.43
C ARG A 29 -4.61 1.99 0.87
N TYR A 30 -3.33 2.22 0.64
CA TYR A 30 -2.25 1.31 1.03
C TYR A 30 -2.12 1.20 2.56
N ALA A 31 -2.15 2.30 3.30
CA ALA A 31 -2.17 2.26 4.76
C ALA A 31 -3.37 1.48 5.30
N THR A 32 -4.54 1.62 4.65
CA THR A 32 -5.75 0.86 5.00
C THR A 32 -5.56 -0.64 4.80
N THR A 33 -4.94 -1.10 3.70
CA THR A 33 -4.70 -2.55 3.48
C THR A 33 -3.72 -3.12 4.51
N LEU A 34 -2.69 -2.37 4.88
CA LEU A 34 -1.75 -2.78 5.94
C LEU A 34 -2.45 -2.97 7.30
N ILE A 35 -3.33 -2.03 7.66
CA ILE A 35 -4.14 -2.13 8.88
C ILE A 35 -5.05 -3.36 8.79
N LYS A 36 -5.79 -3.55 7.69
CA LYS A 36 -6.67 -4.72 7.49
C LYS A 36 -5.89 -6.03 7.62
N ARG A 37 -4.70 -6.12 7.03
CA ARG A 37 -3.83 -7.31 7.12
C ARG A 37 -3.43 -7.60 8.56
N GLN A 38 -2.98 -6.58 9.30
CA GLN A 38 -2.57 -6.75 10.70
C GLN A 38 -3.74 -7.17 11.60
N TRP A 39 -4.92 -6.58 11.38
CA TRP A 39 -6.15 -6.96 12.07
C TRP A 39 -6.61 -8.35 11.70
N GLY A 40 -6.63 -8.71 10.42
CA GLY A 40 -6.98 -10.06 9.94
C GLY A 40 -6.10 -11.13 10.58
N GLN A 41 -4.78 -10.90 10.63
CA GLN A 41 -3.85 -11.81 11.32
C GLN A 41 -4.12 -11.91 12.82
N ASN A 42 -4.43 -10.79 13.49
CA ASN A 42 -4.72 -10.79 14.91
C ASN A 42 -6.06 -11.49 15.23
N LEU A 43 -7.11 -11.21 14.46
CA LEU A 43 -8.43 -11.81 14.64
C LEU A 43 -8.45 -13.30 14.28
N SER A 44 -7.62 -13.72 13.33
CA SER A 44 -7.49 -15.14 12.95
C SER A 44 -7.05 -16.02 14.12
N LYS A 45 -6.28 -15.47 15.07
CA LYS A 45 -5.87 -16.16 16.30
C LYS A 45 -7.05 -16.54 17.20
N PHE A 46 -8.21 -15.91 17.01
CA PHE A 46 -9.42 -16.08 17.81
C PHE A 46 -10.60 -16.68 17.03
N SER A 47 -10.38 -17.26 15.83
CA SER A 47 -11.43 -17.74 14.94
C SER A 47 -12.41 -18.76 15.57
N GLY A 48 -12.00 -19.48 16.61
CA GLY A 48 -12.85 -20.43 17.35
C GLY A 48 -13.56 -19.85 18.58
N THR A 49 -13.37 -18.55 18.87
CA THR A 49 -13.98 -17.87 20.02
C THR A 49 -15.25 -17.16 19.57
N ALA A 50 -16.39 -17.57 20.11
CA ALA A 50 -17.64 -16.84 19.94
C ALA A 50 -17.58 -15.54 20.77
N MET A 51 -17.83 -14.40 20.13
CA MET A 51 -17.99 -13.12 20.81
C MET A 51 -19.33 -13.08 21.56
N LEU A 52 -19.45 -12.14 22.51
CA LEU A 52 -20.74 -11.83 23.14
C LEU A 52 -21.80 -11.57 22.06
N GLY A 53 -22.89 -12.35 22.10
CA GLY A 53 -23.93 -12.35 21.06
C GLY A 53 -23.84 -13.49 20.04
N GLY A 54 -22.89 -14.43 20.17
CA GLY A 54 -22.83 -15.65 19.37
C GLY A 54 -22.18 -15.49 17.98
N VAL A 55 -21.60 -14.31 17.69
CA VAL A 55 -20.91 -14.02 16.43
C VAL A 55 -19.45 -14.46 16.50
N THR A 56 -18.91 -15.05 15.43
CA THR A 56 -17.49 -15.40 15.33
C THR A 56 -16.75 -14.37 14.47
N LEU A 57 -15.45 -14.21 14.74
CA LEU A 57 -14.58 -13.30 14.00
C LEU A 57 -14.09 -13.98 12.72
N ASN A 58 -14.33 -13.34 11.56
CA ASN A 58 -13.84 -13.83 10.27
C ASN A 58 -12.46 -13.25 9.92
N GLY A 59 -11.49 -13.49 10.80
CA GLY A 59 -10.11 -13.03 10.63
C GLY A 59 -9.41 -13.52 9.36
N PRO A 60 -9.55 -14.81 8.97
CA PRO A 60 -8.89 -15.33 7.78
C PRO A 60 -9.36 -14.67 6.47
N GLU A 61 -10.66 -14.42 6.34
CA GLU A 61 -11.21 -13.73 5.15
C GLU A 61 -10.79 -12.26 5.10
N LEU A 62 -10.76 -11.57 6.24
CA LEU A 62 -10.23 -10.20 6.31
C LEU A 62 -8.75 -10.17 5.88
N PHE A 63 -7.95 -11.14 6.31
CA PHE A 63 -6.55 -11.25 5.94
C PHE A 63 -6.37 -11.50 4.44
N SER A 64 -7.07 -12.48 3.85
CA SER A 64 -6.97 -12.77 2.42
C SER A 64 -7.41 -11.59 1.55
N THR A 65 -8.48 -10.91 1.95
CA THR A 65 -8.97 -9.69 1.29
C THR A 65 -7.91 -8.60 1.31
N ALA A 66 -7.25 -8.38 2.46
CA ALA A 66 -6.21 -7.37 2.59
C ALA A 66 -5.00 -7.64 1.68
N ILE A 67 -4.59 -8.91 1.53
CA ILE A 67 -3.50 -9.29 0.62
C ILE A 67 -3.88 -9.00 -0.83
N SER A 68 -5.08 -9.42 -1.27
CA SER A 68 -5.52 -9.17 -2.64
C SER A 68 -5.66 -7.67 -2.97
N GLU A 69 -6.17 -6.87 -2.03
CA GLU A 69 -6.23 -5.41 -2.19
C GLU A 69 -4.83 -4.80 -2.25
N GLN A 70 -3.89 -5.26 -1.42
CA GLN A 70 -2.51 -4.79 -1.41
C GLN A 70 -1.82 -5.10 -2.74
N GLU A 71 -1.92 -6.34 -3.25
CA GLU A 71 -1.34 -6.75 -4.53
C GLU A 71 -1.85 -5.91 -5.69
N LYS A 72 -3.17 -5.63 -5.73
CA LYS A 72 -3.77 -4.76 -6.75
C LYS A 72 -3.22 -3.34 -6.71
N LEU A 73 -3.08 -2.76 -5.51
CA LEU A 73 -2.48 -1.43 -5.36
C LEU A 73 -1.01 -1.42 -5.79
N GLU A 74 -0.27 -2.48 -5.52
CA GLU A 74 1.13 -2.61 -5.95
C GLU A 74 1.27 -2.82 -7.47
N GLU A 75 0.29 -3.47 -8.11
CA GLU A 75 0.21 -3.58 -9.57
C GLU A 75 -0.18 -2.24 -10.23
N GLU A 76 -1.20 -1.56 -9.70
CA GLU A 76 -1.64 -0.24 -10.17
C GLU A 76 -0.49 0.78 -10.13
N ILE A 77 0.31 0.82 -9.06
CA ILE A 77 1.41 1.79 -8.97
C ILE A 77 2.54 1.48 -9.96
N ARG A 78 2.87 0.19 -10.18
CA ARG A 78 3.88 -0.22 -11.16
C ARG A 78 3.46 0.21 -12.58
N LEU A 79 2.21 -0.10 -12.95
CA LEU A 79 1.69 0.24 -14.28
C LEU A 79 1.61 1.76 -14.55
N ASN A 80 1.40 2.57 -13.51
CA ASN A 80 1.22 4.02 -13.66
C ASN A 80 2.52 4.83 -13.57
N TYR A 81 3.58 4.30 -12.93
CA TYR A 81 4.79 5.08 -12.61
C TYR A 81 6.12 4.43 -13.03
N GLU A 82 6.12 3.22 -13.60
CA GLU A 82 7.29 2.70 -14.32
C GLU A 82 7.34 3.32 -15.72
N GLU A 83 8.50 3.84 -16.14
CA GLU A 83 8.68 4.39 -17.48
C GLU A 83 8.23 3.37 -18.55
N PRO A 84 7.53 3.80 -19.61
CA PRO A 84 7.20 2.89 -20.69
C PRO A 84 8.50 2.27 -21.24
N PRO A 85 8.62 0.94 -21.39
CA PRO A 85 9.84 0.27 -21.86
C PRO A 85 10.21 0.60 -23.33
N HIS A 86 9.59 1.60 -23.95
CA HIS A 86 9.80 2.00 -25.34
C HIS A 86 10.57 3.32 -25.53
N MET A 87 11.05 4.00 -24.47
CA MET A 87 11.94 5.16 -24.63
C MET A 87 13.42 4.79 -24.90
N GLN A 88 13.72 3.52 -25.17
CA GLN A 88 15.06 3.03 -25.56
C GLN A 88 15.16 2.73 -27.07
N GLN A 89 14.60 3.60 -27.92
CA GLN A 89 14.94 3.63 -29.35
C GLN A 89 15.39 5.03 -29.74
N GLY A 90 16.71 5.22 -29.66
CA GLY A 90 17.47 6.27 -30.33
C GLY A 90 18.67 5.63 -31.00
#